data_AF-A0A1E5CB80-F1
#
_entry.id   AF-A0A1E5CB80-F1
#
_cell.length_a   1.000
_cell.length_b   1.000
_cell.length_c   1.000
_cell.angle_alpha   90.00
_cell.angle_beta   90.00
_cell.angle_gamma   90.00
#
_symmetry.space_group_name_H-M   'P 1'
#
loop_
_entity.id
_entity.type
_entity.pdbx_description
1 polymer ?
#
loop_
_entity_poly.entity_id
_entity_poly.type
_entity_poly.pdbx_seq_one_letter_code
_entity_poly.pdbx_strand_id
1 'polypeptide(L)'
;MTPLPLLSQLNQKLTLNARRRTLTHWLSLLLWGGFIVSFCYALFAYTDMKHTKDHTTHIVKLNNAAQQLRQTVSASMLNQDKERKNLEQEVQHFRYLLLRTKSHTIEDNWDDIQQTLLDADAFVEDVDNLLASIYAVSRVTEQLKHLLDSRSSPELTALYQSVSSYLLFELHGFNHGTETDRVERFNRYISEIEGELTRLESNVEHVQLYTLYTSLERINRQFESVDAVINHKFVRSMTQQQTYWTTQVLALLDNTISALFVAFTLLIAQVILRYSVVSTQTDNLQTNSMKKEVREANAVRPFQSADLSEPLFDGTILQEQLEDDMSAVESVLTMFVAEHQGDGHALEKHVEMGEIARARSLMHNLKGVSGNIGATALQAYCTSAEATLREGMPIDLASVKQFQKLLSLTIQAVLKDMEQSHKTTVS
;
A
#
# COMPACT_ATOMS: atom_id res chain seq x y z
N MET A 1 62.37 -39.93 50.57
CA MET A 1 62.31 -38.71 49.75
C MET A 1 61.80 -39.07 48.36
N THR A 2 60.52 -38.81 48.09
CA THR A 2 59.90 -38.92 46.76
C THR A 2 58.83 -37.82 46.68
N PRO A 3 59.01 -36.76 45.87
CA PRO A 3 58.01 -35.72 45.74
C PRO A 3 56.99 -36.05 44.62
N LEU A 4 55.72 -36.11 45.03
CA LEU A 4 54.52 -35.54 44.39
C LEU A 4 54.31 -35.69 42.86
N PRO A 5 53.50 -36.69 42.42
CA PRO A 5 52.84 -36.70 41.10
C PRO A 5 51.59 -35.80 41.00
N LEU A 6 51.20 -35.09 42.07
CA LEU A 6 49.97 -34.27 42.11
C LEU A 6 50.09 -32.91 41.39
N LEU A 7 51.31 -32.36 41.26
CA LEU A 7 51.50 -31.03 40.67
C LEU A 7 51.45 -31.01 39.13
N SER A 8 51.81 -32.12 38.47
CA SER A 8 51.75 -32.20 37.00
C SER A 8 50.32 -32.30 36.46
N GLN A 9 49.44 -33.04 37.14
CA GLN A 9 48.03 -33.18 36.76
C GLN A 9 47.23 -31.87 36.95
N LEU A 10 47.57 -31.07 37.96
CA LEU A 10 46.98 -29.75 38.19
C LEU A 10 47.34 -28.76 37.08
N ASN A 11 48.61 -28.76 36.65
CA ASN A 11 49.09 -27.85 35.60
C ASN A 11 48.50 -28.20 34.21
N GLN A 12 48.27 -29.49 33.94
CA GLN A 12 47.66 -29.94 32.68
C GLN A 12 46.15 -29.61 32.59
N LYS A 13 45.42 -29.65 33.72
CA LYS A 13 44.01 -29.20 33.76
C LYS A 13 43.89 -27.68 33.63
N LEU A 14 44.81 -26.90 34.22
CA LEU A 14 44.83 -25.44 34.13
C LEU A 14 45.07 -24.94 32.69
N THR A 15 46.00 -25.57 31.97
CA THR A 15 46.32 -25.20 30.57
C THR A 15 45.21 -25.55 29.58
N LEU A 16 44.52 -26.69 29.77
CA LEU A 16 43.33 -27.06 28.98
C LEU A 16 42.15 -26.11 29.22
N ASN A 17 41.91 -25.72 30.48
CA ASN A 17 40.85 -24.76 30.81
C ASN A 17 41.15 -23.35 30.28
N ALA A 18 42.41 -22.91 30.33
CA ALA A 18 42.83 -21.62 29.75
C ALA A 18 42.61 -21.58 28.22
N ARG A 19 43.00 -22.65 27.51
CA ARG A 19 42.83 -22.76 26.05
C ARG A 19 41.36 -22.86 25.63
N ARG A 20 40.51 -23.50 26.44
CA ARG A 20 39.06 -23.57 26.23
C ARG A 20 38.39 -22.21 26.40
N ARG A 21 38.86 -21.40 27.36
CA ARG A 21 38.36 -20.03 27.62
C ARG A 21 38.73 -19.07 26.49
N THR A 22 39.94 -19.16 25.93
CA THR A 22 40.32 -18.33 24.78
C THR A 22 39.51 -18.68 23.52
N LEU A 23 39.24 -19.96 23.28
CA LEU A 23 38.42 -20.40 22.15
C LEU A 23 36.97 -19.91 22.24
N THR A 24 36.34 -19.94 23.42
CA THR A 24 34.98 -19.43 23.60
C THR A 24 34.89 -17.92 23.45
N HIS A 25 35.92 -17.17 23.87
CA HIS A 25 35.98 -15.72 23.63
C HIS A 25 36.12 -15.38 22.14
N TRP A 26 36.96 -16.10 21.40
CA TRP A 26 37.09 -15.92 19.95
C TRP A 26 35.80 -16.27 19.19
N LEU A 27 35.15 -17.38 19.56
CA LEU A 27 33.87 -17.76 18.97
C LEU A 27 32.76 -16.73 19.27
N SER A 28 32.75 -16.19 20.49
CA SER A 28 31.81 -15.14 20.88
C SER A 28 32.03 -13.85 20.08
N LEU A 29 33.28 -13.45 19.82
CA LEU A 29 33.58 -12.29 18.97
C LEU A 29 33.14 -12.49 17.51
N LEU A 30 33.34 -13.69 16.96
CA LEU A 30 32.89 -14.02 15.60
C LEU A 30 31.36 -13.97 15.47
N LEU A 31 30.63 -14.49 16.46
CA LEU A 31 29.16 -14.44 16.47
C LEU A 31 28.63 -13.00 16.57
N TRP A 32 29.28 -12.15 17.37
CA TRP A 32 28.94 -10.72 17.42
C TRP A 32 29.25 -10.01 16.10
N GLY A 33 30.39 -10.30 15.49
CA GLY A 33 30.75 -9.77 14.17
C GLY A 33 29.72 -10.17 13.11
N GLY A 34 29.34 -11.45 13.05
CA GLY A 34 28.32 -11.94 12.13
C GLY A 34 26.95 -11.30 12.39
N PHE A 35 26.55 -11.14 13.66
CA PHE A 35 25.31 -10.47 14.01
C PHE A 35 25.28 -9.02 13.53
N ILE A 36 26.33 -8.24 13.81
CA ILE A 36 26.41 -6.83 13.43
C ILE A 36 26.36 -6.69 11.90
N VAL A 37 27.13 -7.50 11.17
CA VAL A 37 27.14 -7.48 9.70
C VAL A 37 25.76 -7.84 9.14
N SER A 38 25.13 -8.91 9.62
CA SER A 38 23.81 -9.36 9.17
C SER A 38 22.71 -8.34 9.50
N PHE A 39 22.79 -7.71 10.67
CA PHE A 39 21.82 -6.70 11.11
C PHE A 39 21.98 -5.39 10.33
N CYS A 40 23.21 -4.91 10.11
CA CYS A 40 23.46 -3.74 9.27
C CYS A 40 23.00 -3.99 7.82
N TYR A 41 23.25 -5.19 7.28
CA TYR A 41 22.75 -5.56 5.96
C TYR A 41 21.21 -5.56 5.91
N ALA A 42 20.55 -6.10 6.94
CA ALA A 42 19.08 -6.09 7.01
C ALA A 42 18.51 -4.66 7.05
N LEU A 43 19.14 -3.74 7.78
CA LEU A 43 18.73 -2.32 7.81
C LEU A 43 18.92 -1.63 6.46
N PHE A 44 20.02 -1.90 5.77
CA PHE A 44 20.27 -1.39 4.44
C PHE A 44 19.21 -1.89 3.45
N ALA A 45 19.01 -3.21 3.39
CA ALA A 45 18.01 -3.83 2.52
C ALA A 45 16.57 -3.37 2.85
N TYR A 46 16.26 -3.09 4.12
CA TYR A 46 14.96 -2.54 4.53
C TYR A 46 14.75 -1.11 4.01
N THR A 47 15.80 -0.28 4.06
CA THR A 47 15.75 1.09 3.56
C THR A 47 15.53 1.09 2.04
N ASP A 48 16.27 0.24 1.34
CA ASP A 48 16.14 0.03 -0.11
C ASP A 48 14.75 -0.49 -0.52
N MET A 49 14.23 -1.46 0.24
CA MET A 49 12.87 -1.97 0.06
C MET A 49 11.82 -0.87 0.25
N LYS A 50 11.96 -0.03 1.28
CA LYS A 50 11.01 1.06 1.57
C LYS A 50 10.96 2.04 0.39
N HIS A 51 12.11 2.46 -0.10
CA HIS A 51 12.22 3.33 -1.26
C HIS A 51 11.60 2.70 -2.52
N THR A 52 11.94 1.44 -2.80
CA THR A 52 11.38 0.68 -3.94
C THR A 52 9.86 0.46 -3.83
N LYS A 53 9.32 0.33 -2.62
CA LYS A 53 7.88 0.20 -2.37
C LYS A 53 7.14 1.50 -2.68
N ASP A 54 7.70 2.64 -2.28
CA ASP A 54 7.13 3.95 -2.59
C ASP A 54 7.11 4.15 -4.11
N HIS A 55 8.18 3.77 -4.82
CA HIS A 55 8.25 3.76 -6.28
C HIS A 55 7.15 2.89 -6.92
N THR A 56 7.02 1.66 -6.44
CA THR A 56 6.02 0.70 -6.92
C THR A 56 4.60 1.25 -6.75
N THR A 57 4.35 1.99 -5.66
CA THR A 57 3.02 2.53 -5.36
C THR A 57 2.56 3.55 -6.41
N HIS A 58 3.45 4.44 -6.87
CA HIS A 58 3.11 5.41 -7.92
C HIS A 58 2.84 4.72 -9.26
N ILE A 59 3.67 3.73 -9.60
CA ILE A 59 3.53 2.93 -10.83
C ILE A 59 2.19 2.17 -10.83
N VAL A 60 1.85 1.51 -9.73
CA VAL A 60 0.58 0.77 -9.58
C VAL A 60 -0.62 1.71 -9.72
N LYS A 61 -0.60 2.87 -9.05
CA LYS A 61 -1.69 3.86 -9.15
C LYS A 61 -1.88 4.35 -10.58
N LEU A 62 -0.79 4.68 -11.26
CA LEU A 62 -0.83 5.14 -12.65
C LEU A 62 -1.32 4.04 -13.61
N ASN A 63 -0.87 2.79 -13.42
CA ASN A 63 -1.35 1.66 -14.22
C ASN A 63 -2.85 1.40 -14.00
N ASN A 64 -3.32 1.42 -12.76
CA ASN A 64 -4.73 1.23 -12.43
C ASN A 64 -5.60 2.31 -13.10
N ALA A 65 -5.17 3.57 -13.06
CA ALA A 65 -5.87 4.66 -13.76
C ALA A 65 -5.89 4.45 -15.28
N ALA A 66 -4.79 3.96 -15.87
CA ALA A 66 -4.75 3.63 -17.30
C ALA A 66 -5.72 2.50 -17.68
N GLN A 67 -5.82 1.46 -16.84
CA GLN A 67 -6.75 0.35 -17.02
C GLN A 67 -8.21 0.80 -16.87
N GLN A 68 -8.49 1.62 -15.85
CA GLN A 68 -9.81 2.21 -15.64
C GLN A 68 -10.20 3.09 -16.83
N LEU A 69 -9.27 3.89 -17.35
CA LEU A 69 -9.51 4.70 -18.54
C LEU A 69 -9.85 3.83 -19.76
N ARG A 70 -9.13 2.73 -19.99
CA ARG A 70 -9.47 1.76 -21.06
C ARG A 70 -10.86 1.14 -20.89
N GLN A 71 -11.24 0.79 -19.66
CA GLN A 71 -12.56 0.26 -19.37
C GLN A 71 -13.66 1.29 -19.64
N THR A 72 -13.46 2.53 -19.18
CA THR A 72 -14.38 3.64 -19.43
C THR A 72 -14.47 3.97 -20.92
N VAL A 73 -13.37 3.92 -21.67
CA VAL A 73 -13.38 4.06 -23.13
C VAL A 73 -14.24 2.98 -23.78
N SER A 74 -14.05 1.71 -23.40
CA SER A 74 -14.87 0.61 -23.89
C SER A 74 -16.36 0.78 -23.55
N ALA A 75 -16.68 1.29 -22.36
CA ALA A 75 -18.05 1.57 -21.93
C ALA A 75 -18.66 2.77 -22.68
N SER A 76 -17.86 3.81 -22.96
CA SER A 76 -18.29 5.02 -23.66
C SER A 76 -18.73 4.77 -25.10
N MET A 77 -18.21 3.70 -25.73
CA MET A 77 -18.70 3.23 -27.04
C MET A 77 -20.17 2.79 -27.00
N LEU A 78 -20.65 2.29 -25.87
CA LEU A 78 -21.99 1.72 -25.72
C LEU A 78 -23.02 2.74 -25.18
N ASN A 79 -22.58 3.69 -24.34
CA ASN A 79 -23.47 4.65 -23.68
C ASN A 79 -22.86 6.06 -23.61
N GLN A 80 -22.93 6.79 -24.71
CA GLN A 80 -22.15 8.02 -24.92
C GLN A 80 -22.45 9.16 -23.93
N ASP A 81 -23.71 9.43 -23.57
CA ASP A 81 -24.05 10.65 -22.83
C ASP A 81 -23.61 10.62 -21.36
N LYS A 82 -23.84 9.52 -20.66
CA LYS A 82 -23.45 9.38 -19.25
C LYS A 82 -21.94 9.13 -19.12
N GLU A 83 -21.40 8.27 -19.97
CA GLU A 83 -20.00 7.86 -19.88
C GLU A 83 -19.03 8.91 -20.44
N ARG A 84 -19.48 9.90 -21.22
CA ARG A 84 -18.62 11.02 -21.64
C ARG A 84 -18.08 11.82 -20.46
N LYS A 85 -18.93 12.16 -19.48
CA LYS A 85 -18.50 12.89 -18.28
C LYS A 85 -17.53 12.07 -17.44
N ASN A 86 -17.82 10.78 -17.30
CA ASN A 86 -16.93 9.86 -16.60
C ASN A 86 -15.57 9.77 -17.32
N LEU A 87 -15.57 9.64 -18.64
CA LEU A 87 -14.35 9.59 -19.44
C LEU A 87 -13.49 10.84 -19.26
N GLU A 88 -14.10 12.03 -19.31
CA GLU A 88 -13.37 13.29 -19.08
C GLU A 88 -12.75 13.34 -17.68
N GLN A 89 -13.50 12.92 -16.65
CA GLN A 89 -13.00 12.85 -15.28
C GLN A 89 -11.83 11.85 -15.13
N GLU A 90 -11.93 10.68 -15.74
CA GLU A 90 -10.86 9.67 -15.71
C GLU A 90 -9.60 10.15 -16.44
N VAL A 91 -9.74 10.88 -17.56
CA VAL A 91 -8.60 11.48 -18.26
C VAL A 91 -7.89 12.50 -17.39
N GLN A 92 -8.64 13.38 -16.72
CA GLN A 92 -8.07 14.37 -15.80
C GLN A 92 -7.36 13.69 -14.62
N HIS A 93 -7.98 12.65 -14.06
CA HIS A 93 -7.39 11.86 -12.98
C HIS A 93 -6.08 11.19 -13.41
N PHE A 94 -6.07 10.56 -14.60
CA PHE A 94 -4.89 9.95 -15.18
C PHE A 94 -3.76 10.96 -15.39
N ARG A 95 -4.05 12.14 -15.96
CA ARG A 95 -3.06 13.22 -16.16
C ARG A 95 -2.47 13.71 -14.85
N TYR A 96 -3.30 13.88 -13.82
CA TYR A 96 -2.84 14.26 -12.49
C TYR A 96 -1.85 13.22 -11.93
N LEU A 97 -2.19 11.93 -12.03
CA LEU A 97 -1.29 10.85 -11.58
C LEU A 97 -0.01 10.78 -12.42
N LEU A 98 -0.09 11.03 -13.73
CA LEU A 98 1.07 11.06 -14.61
C LEU A 98 2.03 12.20 -14.23
N LEU A 99 1.51 13.42 -14.02
CA LEU A 99 2.29 14.57 -13.57
C LEU A 99 2.94 14.31 -12.21
N ARG A 100 2.18 13.75 -11.26
CA ARG A 100 2.72 13.39 -9.94
C ARG A 100 3.83 12.34 -10.04
N THR A 101 3.63 11.33 -10.89
CA THR A 101 4.64 10.28 -11.10
C THR A 101 5.90 10.87 -11.73
N LYS A 102 5.76 11.71 -12.76
CA LYS A 102 6.89 12.43 -13.37
C LYS A 102 7.64 13.30 -12.36
N SER A 103 6.94 14.03 -11.51
CA SER A 103 7.56 14.86 -10.47
C SER A 103 8.47 14.02 -9.56
N HIS A 104 8.00 12.88 -9.06
CA HIS A 104 8.81 11.99 -8.23
C HIS A 104 9.98 11.36 -9.01
N THR A 105 9.81 11.05 -10.30
CA THR A 105 10.89 10.47 -11.10
C THR A 105 12.08 11.39 -11.30
N ILE A 106 11.85 12.71 -11.28
CA ILE A 106 12.91 13.73 -11.42
C ILE A 106 13.73 13.85 -10.14
N GLU A 107 13.11 13.66 -8.97
CA GLU A 107 13.78 13.72 -7.67
C GLU A 107 14.70 12.51 -7.42
N ASP A 108 14.28 11.33 -7.89
CA ASP A 108 14.91 10.04 -7.55
C ASP A 108 15.65 9.36 -8.74
N ASN A 109 15.85 10.04 -9.88
CA ASN A 109 16.53 9.50 -11.08
C ASN A 109 15.96 8.13 -11.57
N TRP A 110 14.66 8.05 -11.86
CA TRP A 110 14.05 6.81 -12.37
C TRP A 110 14.31 6.64 -13.87
N ASP A 111 15.56 6.36 -14.26
CA ASP A 111 15.96 6.26 -15.68
C ASP A 111 15.20 5.14 -16.43
N ASP A 112 14.91 4.03 -15.73
CA ASP A 112 14.27 2.84 -16.32
C ASP A 112 12.80 3.05 -16.75
N ILE A 113 12.13 4.08 -16.22
CA ILE A 113 10.71 4.35 -16.52
C ILE A 113 10.51 5.54 -17.47
N GLN A 114 11.56 6.32 -17.78
CA GLN A 114 11.43 7.52 -18.60
C GLN A 114 10.78 7.23 -19.95
N GLN A 115 11.17 6.13 -20.60
CA GLN A 115 10.56 5.71 -21.85
C GLN A 115 9.06 5.37 -21.68
N THR A 116 8.69 4.71 -20.58
CA THR A 116 7.29 4.39 -20.28
C THR A 116 6.48 5.65 -20.00
N LEU A 117 7.07 6.67 -19.38
CA LEU A 117 6.41 7.97 -19.14
C LEU A 117 6.25 8.79 -20.42
N LEU A 118 7.17 8.70 -21.37
CA LEU A 118 7.01 9.27 -22.72
C LEU A 118 5.89 8.55 -23.48
N ASP A 119 5.86 7.21 -23.41
CA ASP A 119 4.76 6.41 -23.97
C ASP A 119 3.41 6.78 -23.29
N ALA A 120 3.42 7.24 -22.03
CA ALA A 120 2.22 7.71 -21.34
C ALA A 120 1.71 9.05 -21.89
N ASP A 121 2.59 9.95 -22.34
CA ASP A 121 2.17 11.20 -22.98
C ASP A 121 1.48 10.93 -24.32
N ALA A 122 2.05 10.03 -25.13
CA ALA A 122 1.42 9.58 -26.37
C ALA A 122 0.05 8.93 -26.10
N PHE A 123 -0.06 8.17 -25.01
CA PHE A 123 -1.35 7.62 -24.59
C PHE A 123 -2.38 8.71 -24.25
N VAL A 124 -1.98 9.80 -23.58
CA VAL A 124 -2.89 10.94 -23.33
C VAL A 124 -3.34 11.57 -24.65
N GLU A 125 -2.43 11.75 -25.60
CA GLU A 125 -2.75 12.31 -26.92
C GLU A 125 -3.78 11.45 -27.67
N ASP A 126 -3.63 10.13 -27.65
CA ASP A 126 -4.60 9.21 -28.26
C ASP A 126 -5.98 9.28 -27.59
N VAL A 127 -6.01 9.42 -26.26
CA VAL A 127 -7.26 9.57 -25.53
C VAL A 127 -7.91 10.94 -25.79
N ASP A 128 -7.12 12.00 -25.95
CA ASP A 128 -7.63 13.33 -26.31
C ASP A 128 -8.23 13.34 -27.71
N ASN A 129 -7.56 12.68 -28.66
CA ASN A 129 -8.07 12.48 -30.01
C ASN A 129 -9.40 11.72 -29.98
N LEU A 130 -9.49 10.68 -29.16
CA LEU A 130 -10.73 9.93 -28.95
C LEU A 130 -11.85 10.80 -28.36
N LEU A 131 -11.58 11.55 -27.29
CA LEU A 131 -12.54 12.47 -26.68
C LEU A 131 -13.06 13.48 -27.71
N ALA A 132 -12.15 14.11 -28.44
CA ALA A 132 -12.47 15.07 -29.49
C ALA A 132 -13.34 14.44 -30.60
N SER A 133 -13.16 13.15 -30.86
CA SER A 133 -13.99 12.39 -31.80
C SER A 133 -15.36 12.03 -31.25
N ILE A 134 -15.48 11.68 -29.97
CA ILE A 134 -16.78 11.44 -29.31
C ILE A 134 -17.65 12.70 -29.40
N TYR A 135 -17.08 13.89 -29.18
CA TYR A 135 -17.78 15.16 -29.39
C TYR A 135 -18.18 15.38 -30.85
N ALA A 136 -17.36 14.91 -31.80
CA ALA A 136 -17.69 15.01 -33.23
C ALA A 136 -18.93 14.17 -33.59
N VAL A 137 -19.06 12.95 -33.05
CA VAL A 137 -20.27 12.11 -33.27
C VAL A 137 -21.55 12.79 -32.79
N SER A 138 -21.51 13.36 -31.58
CA SER A 138 -22.65 14.09 -31.03
C SER A 138 -23.04 15.25 -31.92
N ARG A 139 -22.06 16.02 -32.41
CA ARG A 139 -22.27 17.14 -33.34
C ARG A 139 -22.80 16.68 -34.69
N VAL A 140 -22.29 15.59 -35.25
CA VAL A 140 -22.78 15.01 -36.52
C VAL A 140 -24.23 14.61 -36.37
N THR A 141 -24.58 13.92 -35.30
CA THR A 141 -25.97 13.47 -35.04
C THR A 141 -26.93 14.66 -34.95
N GLU A 142 -26.53 15.74 -34.24
CA GLU A 142 -27.32 16.98 -34.17
C GLU A 142 -27.45 17.69 -35.52
N GLN A 143 -26.35 17.80 -36.28
CA GLN A 143 -26.35 18.39 -37.61
C GLN A 143 -27.23 17.59 -38.57
N LEU A 144 -27.11 16.27 -38.57
CA LEU A 144 -27.87 15.37 -39.43
C LEU A 144 -29.37 15.47 -39.12
N LYS A 145 -29.74 15.55 -37.84
CA LYS A 145 -31.13 15.79 -37.42
C LYS A 145 -31.66 17.13 -37.92
N HIS A 146 -30.90 18.21 -37.74
CA HIS A 146 -31.29 19.53 -38.23
C HIS A 146 -31.44 19.56 -39.76
N LEU A 147 -30.56 18.87 -40.49
CA LEU A 147 -30.63 18.75 -41.95
C LEU A 147 -31.86 17.94 -42.41
N LEU A 148 -32.21 16.88 -41.67
CA LEU A 148 -33.44 16.11 -41.90
C LEU A 148 -34.71 16.93 -41.67
N ASP A 149 -34.71 17.77 -40.62
CA ASP A 149 -35.85 18.61 -40.24
C ASP A 149 -36.01 19.84 -41.15
N SER A 150 -34.91 20.30 -41.77
CA SER A 150 -34.94 21.38 -42.74
C SER A 150 -35.53 20.92 -44.09
N ARG A 151 -36.41 21.75 -44.71
CA ARG A 151 -37.00 21.47 -46.03
C ARG A 151 -35.92 21.39 -47.12
N SER A 152 -35.37 20.20 -47.28
CA SER A 152 -34.36 19.86 -48.28
C SER A 152 -35.02 19.22 -49.52
N SER A 153 -34.27 19.11 -50.61
CA SER A 153 -34.72 18.33 -51.77
C SER A 153 -34.95 16.85 -51.38
N PRO A 154 -35.85 16.12 -52.07
CA PRO A 154 -36.09 14.71 -51.79
C PRO A 154 -34.83 13.84 -51.96
N GLU A 155 -33.92 14.22 -52.86
CA GLU A 155 -32.64 13.54 -53.08
C GLU A 155 -31.67 13.73 -51.90
N LEU A 156 -31.56 14.95 -51.36
CA LEU A 156 -30.76 15.23 -50.16
C LEU A 156 -31.31 14.54 -48.92
N THR A 157 -32.64 14.48 -48.81
CA THR A 157 -33.30 13.79 -47.69
C THR A 157 -32.99 12.30 -47.72
N ALA A 158 -32.99 11.67 -48.90
CA ALA A 158 -32.59 10.27 -49.07
C ALA A 158 -31.11 10.05 -48.71
N LEU A 159 -30.22 10.97 -49.13
CA LEU A 159 -28.80 10.93 -48.76
C LEU A 159 -28.62 11.03 -47.23
N TYR A 160 -29.23 12.01 -46.58
CA TYR A 160 -29.15 12.17 -45.13
C TYR A 160 -29.72 10.97 -44.36
N GLN A 161 -30.80 10.35 -44.85
CA GLN A 161 -31.34 9.11 -44.28
C GLN A 161 -30.39 7.91 -44.46
N SER A 162 -29.71 7.82 -45.61
CA SER A 162 -28.65 6.83 -45.85
C SER A 162 -27.52 6.99 -44.84
N VAL A 163 -26.99 8.21 -44.68
CA VAL A 163 -25.94 8.54 -43.70
C VAL A 163 -26.39 8.22 -42.27
N SER A 164 -27.62 8.58 -41.91
CA SER A 164 -28.19 8.31 -40.57
C SER A 164 -28.23 6.82 -40.28
N SER A 165 -28.73 6.05 -41.25
CA SER A 165 -28.89 4.61 -41.11
C SER A 165 -27.53 3.93 -41.00
N TYR A 166 -26.60 4.29 -41.89
CA TYR A 166 -25.25 3.73 -41.86
C TYR A 166 -24.54 4.01 -40.53
N LEU A 167 -24.52 5.27 -40.07
CA LEU A 167 -23.92 5.63 -38.79
C LEU A 167 -24.54 4.87 -37.62
N LEU A 168 -25.87 4.70 -37.61
CA LEU A 168 -26.57 3.94 -36.58
C LEU A 168 -26.14 2.46 -36.57
N PHE A 169 -26.08 1.81 -37.74
CA PHE A 169 -25.63 0.41 -37.83
C PHE A 169 -24.14 0.26 -37.50
N GLU A 170 -23.28 1.20 -37.89
CA GLU A 170 -21.83 1.13 -37.68
C GLU A 170 -21.45 1.40 -36.21
N LEU A 171 -22.01 2.46 -35.61
CA LEU A 171 -21.74 2.82 -34.21
C LEU A 171 -22.20 1.73 -33.24
N HIS A 172 -23.33 1.06 -33.53
CA HIS A 172 -23.81 -0.05 -32.73
C HIS A 172 -23.19 -1.40 -33.10
N GLY A 173 -22.26 -1.45 -34.07
CA GLY A 173 -21.57 -2.68 -34.47
C GLY A 173 -22.47 -3.73 -35.11
N PHE A 174 -23.63 -3.32 -35.64
CA PHE A 174 -24.55 -4.21 -36.33
C PHE A 174 -24.16 -4.44 -37.80
N ASN A 175 -23.20 -3.69 -38.32
CA ASN A 175 -22.69 -3.86 -39.67
C ASN A 175 -21.69 -5.04 -39.76
N HIS A 176 -22.22 -6.24 -40.03
CA HIS A 176 -21.44 -7.47 -40.19
C HIS A 176 -21.13 -7.73 -41.67
N GLY A 177 -20.30 -6.87 -42.26
CA GLY A 177 -19.82 -7.03 -43.64
C GLY A 177 -18.82 -8.18 -43.81
N THR A 178 -18.45 -8.48 -45.05
CA THR A 178 -17.41 -9.48 -45.40
C THR A 178 -16.00 -9.04 -45.01
N GLU A 179 -15.80 -7.75 -44.74
CA GLU A 179 -14.53 -7.16 -44.32
C GLU A 179 -14.44 -7.11 -42.81
N THR A 180 -13.33 -7.58 -42.26
CA THR A 180 -13.10 -7.62 -40.81
C THR A 180 -12.78 -6.23 -40.22
N ASP A 181 -12.24 -5.30 -41.01
CA ASP A 181 -11.83 -3.98 -40.52
C ASP A 181 -12.94 -2.94 -40.64
N ARG A 182 -13.30 -2.32 -39.51
CA ARG A 182 -14.31 -1.28 -39.39
C ARG A 182 -13.91 0.01 -40.10
N VAL A 183 -12.62 0.36 -40.03
CA VAL A 183 -12.07 1.61 -40.60
C VAL A 183 -12.12 1.56 -42.13
N GLU A 184 -11.76 0.42 -42.72
CA GLU A 184 -11.76 0.23 -44.17
C GLU A 184 -13.17 0.33 -44.76
N ARG A 185 -14.17 -0.28 -44.10
CA ARG A 185 -15.58 -0.17 -44.49
C ARG A 185 -16.08 1.27 -44.43
N PHE A 186 -15.74 1.98 -43.36
CA PHE A 186 -16.14 3.37 -43.17
C PHE A 186 -15.51 4.28 -44.23
N ASN A 187 -14.21 4.13 -44.51
CA ASN A 187 -13.51 4.86 -45.56
C ASN A 187 -14.16 4.69 -46.94
N ARG A 188 -14.56 3.46 -47.28
CA ARG A 188 -15.26 3.20 -48.55
C ARG A 188 -16.59 3.93 -48.61
N TYR A 189 -17.37 3.88 -47.54
CA TYR A 189 -18.66 4.57 -47.46
C TYR A 189 -18.50 6.10 -47.58
N ILE A 190 -17.48 6.68 -46.96
CA ILE A 190 -17.15 8.11 -47.11
C ILE A 190 -16.79 8.44 -48.56
N SER A 191 -16.01 7.60 -49.24
CA SER A 191 -15.68 7.79 -50.65
C SER A 191 -16.89 7.68 -51.57
N GLU A 192 -17.86 6.81 -51.26
CA GLU A 192 -19.12 6.70 -51.99
C GLU A 192 -19.97 7.97 -51.83
N ILE A 193 -20.10 8.48 -50.61
CA ILE A 193 -20.77 9.76 -50.32
C ILE A 193 -20.12 10.91 -51.07
N GLU A 194 -18.78 10.98 -51.09
CA GLU A 194 -18.04 12.01 -51.83
C GLU A 194 -18.35 11.98 -53.33
N GLY A 195 -18.45 10.77 -53.90
CA GLY A 195 -18.86 10.56 -55.28
C GLY A 195 -20.30 11.00 -55.57
N GLU A 196 -21.23 10.81 -54.62
CA GLU A 196 -22.61 11.29 -54.74
C GLU A 196 -22.72 12.81 -54.55
N LEU A 197 -21.96 13.40 -53.62
CA LEU A 197 -21.87 14.86 -53.43
C LEU A 197 -21.43 15.56 -54.71
N THR A 198 -20.40 15.03 -55.37
CA THR A 198 -19.79 15.65 -56.55
C THR A 198 -20.78 15.72 -57.73
N ARG A 199 -21.87 14.93 -57.69
CA ARG A 199 -22.94 14.92 -58.70
C ARG A 199 -24.08 15.91 -58.40
N LEU A 200 -24.18 16.44 -57.18
CA LEU A 200 -25.26 17.35 -56.74
C LEU A 200 -24.81 18.83 -56.91
N GLU A 201 -25.20 19.47 -58.02
CA GLU A 201 -24.62 20.71 -58.58
C GLU A 201 -25.02 22.08 -57.91
N SER A 202 -25.35 22.13 -56.61
CA SER A 202 -26.01 23.30 -55.95
C SER A 202 -25.18 24.06 -54.88
N ASN A 203 -24.67 25.25 -55.20
CA ASN A 203 -23.67 26.05 -54.42
C ASN A 203 -23.97 26.41 -52.94
N VAL A 204 -25.21 26.35 -52.44
CA VAL A 204 -25.54 26.77 -51.05
C VAL A 204 -25.65 25.58 -50.08
N GLU A 205 -26.05 24.40 -50.58
CA GLU A 205 -26.16 23.17 -49.80
C GLU A 205 -24.81 22.43 -49.68
N HIS A 206 -23.83 22.79 -50.51
CA HIS A 206 -22.45 22.27 -50.47
C HIS A 206 -21.75 22.54 -49.13
N VAL A 207 -21.99 23.69 -48.49
CA VAL A 207 -21.31 24.03 -47.23
C VAL A 207 -21.76 23.09 -46.10
N GLN A 208 -23.06 22.81 -46.02
CA GLN A 208 -23.62 21.92 -45.00
C GLN A 208 -23.18 20.47 -45.23
N LEU A 209 -23.20 20.02 -46.48
CA LEU A 209 -22.70 18.71 -46.89
C LEU A 209 -21.19 18.55 -46.64
N TYR A 210 -20.39 19.58 -46.90
CA TYR A 210 -18.95 19.56 -46.60
C TYR A 210 -18.67 19.56 -45.09
N THR A 211 -19.47 20.28 -44.29
CA THR A 211 -19.37 20.19 -42.82
C THR A 211 -19.76 18.81 -42.30
N LEU A 212 -20.74 18.14 -42.92
CA LEU A 212 -21.10 16.78 -42.60
C LEU A 212 -19.98 15.80 -42.97
N TYR A 213 -19.41 15.94 -44.17
CA TYR A 213 -18.28 15.13 -44.65
C TYR A 213 -17.05 15.24 -43.75
N THR A 214 -16.59 16.46 -43.44
CA THR A 214 -15.43 16.67 -42.55
C THR A 214 -15.68 16.15 -41.14
N SER A 215 -16.93 16.20 -40.68
CA SER A 215 -17.30 15.65 -39.38
C SER A 215 -17.39 14.12 -39.40
N LEU A 216 -17.80 13.51 -40.51
CA LEU A 216 -17.75 12.07 -40.75
C LEU A 216 -16.31 11.55 -40.84
N GLU A 217 -15.41 12.25 -41.53
CA GLU A 217 -13.96 11.93 -41.56
C GLU A 217 -13.39 11.90 -40.14
N ARG A 218 -13.86 12.81 -39.27
CA ARG A 218 -13.47 12.83 -37.86
C ARG A 218 -13.96 11.60 -37.09
N ILE A 219 -15.16 11.09 -37.39
CA ILE A 219 -15.67 9.83 -36.82
C ILE A 219 -14.82 8.63 -37.26
N ASN A 220 -14.30 8.64 -38.48
CA ASN A 220 -13.38 7.59 -38.92
C ASN A 220 -12.13 7.50 -38.04
N ARG A 221 -11.55 8.67 -37.70
CA ARG A 221 -10.42 8.77 -36.76
C ARG A 221 -10.79 8.27 -35.36
N GLN A 222 -12.08 8.28 -34.98
CA GLN A 222 -12.54 7.63 -33.76
C GLN A 222 -12.16 6.16 -33.73
N PHE A 223 -12.53 5.41 -34.76
CA PHE A 223 -12.37 3.97 -34.77
C PHE A 223 -10.90 3.57 -34.68
N GLU A 224 -10.02 4.35 -35.33
CA GLU A 224 -8.58 4.22 -35.20
C GLU A 224 -8.08 4.56 -33.78
N SER A 225 -8.54 5.69 -33.22
CA SER A 225 -8.16 6.12 -31.86
C SER A 225 -8.63 5.17 -30.75
N VAL A 226 -9.78 4.51 -30.92
CA VAL A 226 -10.29 3.52 -29.96
C VAL A 226 -9.36 2.33 -29.88
N ASP A 227 -8.95 1.80 -31.04
CA ASP A 227 -8.02 0.68 -31.06
C ASP A 227 -6.64 1.09 -30.54
N ALA A 228 -6.17 2.30 -30.90
CA ALA A 228 -4.92 2.86 -30.40
C ALA A 228 -4.92 2.95 -28.85
N VAL A 229 -5.99 3.44 -28.23
CA VAL A 229 -6.14 3.54 -26.77
C VAL A 229 -6.26 2.16 -26.12
N ILE A 230 -7.09 1.26 -26.66
CA ILE A 230 -7.28 -0.08 -26.09
C ILE A 230 -5.99 -0.89 -26.20
N ASN A 231 -5.27 -0.84 -27.30
CA ASN A 231 -4.09 -1.64 -27.54
C ASN A 231 -2.77 -0.91 -27.28
N HIS A 232 -2.83 0.23 -26.59
CA HIS A 232 -1.69 1.12 -26.43
C HIS A 232 -0.48 0.45 -25.77
N LYS A 233 0.71 0.72 -26.32
CA LYS A 233 2.01 0.18 -25.86
C LYS A 233 2.30 0.54 -24.40
N PHE A 234 1.97 1.78 -23.99
CA PHE A 234 2.10 2.26 -22.62
C PHE A 234 1.50 1.27 -21.61
N VAL A 235 0.25 0.85 -21.80
CA VAL A 235 -0.46 0.02 -20.82
C VAL A 235 0.22 -1.35 -20.66
N ARG A 236 0.74 -1.91 -21.75
CA ARG A 236 1.51 -3.16 -21.73
C ARG A 236 2.85 -2.97 -21.02
N SER A 237 3.59 -1.92 -21.38
CA SER A 237 4.87 -1.56 -20.74
C SER A 237 4.68 -1.30 -19.25
N MET A 238 3.63 -0.60 -18.86
CA MET A 238 3.33 -0.26 -17.48
C MET A 238 2.98 -1.48 -16.64
N THR A 239 2.23 -2.43 -17.21
CA THR A 239 1.93 -3.72 -16.56
C THR A 239 3.20 -4.55 -16.34
N GLN A 240 4.12 -4.54 -17.31
CA GLN A 240 5.43 -5.18 -17.17
C GLN A 240 6.26 -4.51 -16.08
N GLN A 241 6.32 -3.18 -16.05
CA GLN A 241 7.02 -2.41 -15.02
C GLN A 241 6.45 -2.67 -13.63
N GLN A 242 5.12 -2.65 -13.47
CA GLN A 242 4.47 -3.00 -12.20
C GLN A 242 4.88 -4.40 -11.72
N THR A 243 4.91 -5.38 -12.62
CA THR A 243 5.30 -6.76 -12.28
C THR A 243 6.77 -6.82 -11.84
N TYR A 244 7.66 -6.16 -12.57
CA TYR A 244 9.08 -6.07 -12.25
C TYR A 244 9.31 -5.48 -10.86
N TRP A 245 8.77 -4.29 -10.59
CA TRP A 245 8.96 -3.59 -9.32
C TRP A 245 8.31 -4.32 -8.14
N THR A 246 7.12 -4.89 -8.33
CA THR A 246 6.48 -5.70 -7.28
C THR A 246 7.33 -6.93 -6.93
N THR A 247 7.89 -7.59 -7.94
CA THR A 247 8.79 -8.75 -7.73
C THR A 247 10.07 -8.32 -7.02
N GLN A 248 10.62 -7.17 -7.37
CA GLN A 248 11.81 -6.61 -6.73
C GLN A 248 11.56 -6.29 -5.25
N VAL A 249 10.42 -5.68 -4.91
CA VAL A 249 10.03 -5.42 -3.51
C VAL A 249 9.91 -6.73 -2.72
N LEU A 250 9.31 -7.76 -3.30
CA LEU A 250 9.20 -9.07 -2.66
C LEU A 250 10.56 -9.74 -2.45
N ALA A 251 11.47 -9.63 -3.43
CA ALA A 251 12.83 -10.16 -3.31
C ALA A 251 13.64 -9.42 -2.23
N LEU A 252 13.51 -8.10 -2.15
CA LEU A 252 14.14 -7.31 -1.09
C LEU A 252 13.55 -7.65 0.28
N LEU A 253 12.24 -7.84 0.37
CA LEU A 253 11.58 -8.31 1.60
C LEU A 253 12.13 -9.66 2.04
N ASP A 254 12.23 -10.64 1.14
CA ASP A 254 12.77 -11.97 1.45
C ASP A 254 14.24 -11.89 1.92
N ASN A 255 15.05 -11.06 1.27
CA ASN A 255 16.43 -10.79 1.68
C ASN A 255 16.50 -10.16 3.08
N THR A 256 15.63 -9.21 3.40
CA THR A 256 15.58 -8.59 4.75
C THR A 256 15.19 -9.60 5.82
N ILE A 257 14.16 -10.42 5.58
CA ILE A 257 13.70 -11.44 6.51
C ILE A 257 14.79 -12.50 6.73
N SER A 258 15.44 -12.95 5.66
CA SER A 258 16.55 -13.91 5.73
C SER A 258 17.73 -13.36 6.53
N ALA A 259 18.12 -12.11 6.30
CA ALA A 259 19.20 -11.45 7.04
C ALA A 259 18.86 -11.26 8.52
N LEU A 260 17.62 -10.92 8.85
CA LEU A 260 17.16 -10.86 10.24
C LEU A 260 17.18 -12.25 10.87
N PHE A 261 16.71 -13.28 10.17
CA PHE A 261 16.73 -14.66 10.66
C PHE A 261 18.14 -15.13 11.02
N VAL A 262 19.12 -14.87 10.14
CA VAL A 262 20.54 -15.14 10.39
C VAL A 262 21.05 -14.35 11.60
N ALA A 263 20.73 -13.06 11.70
CA ALA A 263 21.13 -12.24 12.84
C ALA A 263 20.57 -12.83 14.16
N PHE A 264 19.28 -13.15 14.21
CA PHE A 264 18.66 -13.72 15.41
C PHE A 264 19.21 -15.11 15.75
N THR A 265 19.50 -15.97 14.76
CA THR A 265 20.14 -17.27 15.04
C THR A 265 21.54 -17.11 15.63
N LEU A 266 22.33 -16.15 15.14
CA LEU A 266 23.64 -15.83 15.73
C LEU A 266 23.52 -15.30 17.16
N LEU A 267 22.49 -14.48 17.44
CA LEU A 267 22.20 -13.98 18.79
C LEU A 267 21.79 -15.13 19.74
N ILE A 268 20.91 -16.03 19.30
CA ILE A 268 20.51 -17.22 20.06
C ILE A 268 21.72 -18.11 20.36
N ALA A 269 22.56 -18.37 19.35
CA ALA A 269 23.80 -19.14 19.52
C ALA A 269 24.73 -18.48 20.56
N GLN A 270 24.79 -17.15 20.57
CA GLN A 270 25.56 -16.41 21.57
C GLN A 270 25.01 -16.59 22.99
N VAL A 271 23.69 -16.57 23.16
CA VAL A 271 23.04 -16.78 24.47
C VAL A 271 23.31 -18.21 24.96
N ILE A 272 23.20 -19.21 24.10
CA ILE A 272 23.47 -20.62 24.43
C ILE A 272 24.95 -20.82 24.83
N LEU A 273 25.89 -20.20 24.11
CA LEU A 273 27.31 -20.26 24.46
C LEU A 273 27.58 -19.61 25.82
N ARG A 274 26.98 -18.47 26.13
CA ARG A 274 27.15 -17.84 27.44
C ARG A 274 26.51 -18.65 28.56
N TYR A 275 25.32 -19.22 28.33
CA TYR A 275 24.64 -20.07 29.30
C TYR A 275 25.46 -21.32 29.62
N SER A 276 26.01 -22.01 28.62
CA SER A 276 26.85 -23.21 28.82
C SER A 276 28.18 -22.91 29.52
N VAL A 277 28.79 -21.75 29.29
CA VAL A 277 30.02 -21.35 30.01
C VAL A 277 29.73 -21.05 31.48
N VAL A 278 28.59 -20.40 31.78
CA VAL A 278 28.17 -20.10 33.16
C VAL A 278 27.80 -21.38 33.91
N SER A 279 27.05 -22.31 33.31
CA SER A 279 26.69 -23.58 33.96
C SER A 279 27.90 -24.44 34.32
N THR A 280 28.95 -24.43 33.49
CA THR A 280 30.22 -25.14 33.77
C THR A 280 30.99 -24.50 34.94
N GLN A 281 30.70 -23.25 35.29
CA GLN A 281 31.35 -22.52 36.38
C GLN A 281 30.60 -22.68 37.71
N THR A 282 29.28 -22.86 37.69
CA THR A 282 28.44 -23.10 38.87
C THR A 282 28.64 -24.50 39.47
N ASP A 283 28.99 -25.51 38.66
CA ASP A 283 29.31 -26.87 39.15
C ASP A 283 30.61 -26.94 39.99
N ASN A 284 31.47 -25.92 39.95
CA ASN A 284 32.70 -25.86 40.76
C ASN A 284 32.56 -25.07 42.07
N LEU A 285 31.38 -24.51 42.37
CA LEU A 285 31.16 -23.69 43.58
C LEU A 285 30.09 -24.24 44.54
N GLN A 286 29.40 -25.33 44.21
CA GLN A 286 28.46 -25.99 45.11
C GLN A 286 29.09 -27.15 45.88
N THR A 287 30.05 -26.84 46.75
CA THR A 287 30.37 -27.66 47.94
C THR A 287 30.72 -26.74 49.10
N ASN A 288 29.81 -25.84 49.46
CA ASN A 288 29.61 -25.48 50.88
C ASN A 288 28.38 -24.58 51.07
N SER A 289 27.70 -24.85 52.18
CA SER A 289 26.62 -24.06 52.80
C SER A 289 25.19 -24.34 52.36
N MET A 290 24.62 -25.41 52.94
CA MET A 290 23.24 -25.36 53.45
C MET A 290 23.12 -24.18 54.43
N LYS A 291 22.06 -23.38 54.33
CA LYS A 291 20.91 -23.42 55.27
C LYS A 291 19.98 -22.25 54.98
N LYS A 292 18.75 -22.62 54.60
CA LYS A 292 17.59 -21.77 54.40
C LYS A 292 17.02 -21.42 55.77
N GLU A 293 16.85 -20.15 56.07
CA GLU A 293 16.00 -19.68 57.16
C GLU A 293 15.12 -18.55 56.63
N VAL A 294 13.82 -18.81 56.65
CA VAL A 294 12.73 -17.93 56.25
C VAL A 294 12.38 -17.05 57.44
N ARG A 295 12.30 -15.74 57.26
CA ARG A 295 11.43 -14.89 58.08
C ARG A 295 11.03 -13.60 57.36
N GLU A 296 9.76 -13.30 57.53
CA GLU A 296 8.94 -12.24 56.93
C GLU A 296 9.45 -10.83 57.21
N ALA A 297 9.22 -9.91 56.27
CA ALA A 297 8.70 -8.57 56.58
C ALA A 297 8.17 -7.88 55.30
N ASN A 298 6.93 -7.44 55.41
CA ASN A 298 6.11 -6.74 54.43
C ASN A 298 6.72 -5.42 53.91
N ALA A 299 6.42 -5.10 52.64
CA ALA A 299 5.87 -3.81 52.25
C ALA A 299 5.27 -3.91 50.84
N VAL A 300 4.04 -4.41 50.77
CA VAL A 300 3.14 -4.18 49.64
C VAL A 300 2.91 -2.67 49.55
N ARG A 301 3.33 -2.05 48.45
CA ARG A 301 2.72 -0.79 48.02
C ARG A 301 1.57 -1.18 47.08
N PRO A 302 0.30 -1.01 47.48
CA PRO A 302 -0.78 -1.04 46.50
C PRO A 302 -0.50 0.04 45.47
N PHE A 303 -0.73 -0.30 44.20
CA PHE A 303 -0.75 0.65 43.09
C PHE A 303 -1.56 1.87 43.52
N GLN A 304 -0.90 3.03 43.62
CA GLN A 304 -1.60 4.29 43.78
C GLN A 304 -2.47 4.44 42.55
N SER A 305 -3.78 4.45 42.78
CA SER A 305 -4.78 4.86 41.81
C SER A 305 -4.27 6.11 41.11
N ALA A 306 -3.89 5.99 39.83
CA ALA A 306 -3.85 7.14 38.96
C ALA A 306 -5.26 7.74 39.03
N ASP A 307 -5.36 8.92 39.64
CA ASP A 307 -6.57 9.72 39.56
C ASP A 307 -6.96 9.81 38.08
N LEU A 308 -8.22 9.51 37.77
CA LEU A 308 -8.83 9.66 36.45
C LEU A 308 -9.03 11.17 36.11
N SER A 309 -8.02 12.00 36.38
CA SER A 309 -8.00 13.43 36.12
C SER A 309 -7.29 13.79 34.80
N GLU A 310 -6.61 12.84 34.16
CA GLU A 310 -6.07 12.98 32.80
C GLU A 310 -7.09 12.51 31.74
N PRO A 311 -7.17 13.16 30.57
CA PRO A 311 -8.04 12.72 29.49
C PRO A 311 -7.67 11.29 29.07
N LEU A 312 -8.67 10.41 29.04
CA LEU A 312 -8.50 8.99 28.65
C LEU A 312 -8.02 8.83 27.20
N PHE A 313 -8.30 9.84 26.37
CA PHE A 313 -7.93 9.93 24.97
C PHE A 313 -7.88 11.41 24.59
N ASP A 314 -6.82 11.80 23.90
CA ASP A 314 -6.66 13.12 23.28
C ASP A 314 -6.36 12.95 21.80
N GLY A 315 -7.40 13.12 20.96
CA GLY A 315 -7.30 12.95 19.51
C GLY A 315 -6.43 14.01 18.82
N THR A 316 -6.13 15.13 19.48
CA THR A 316 -5.29 16.20 18.90
C THR A 316 -3.86 15.73 18.65
N ILE A 317 -3.33 14.84 19.50
CA ILE A 317 -2.00 14.25 19.36
C ILE A 317 -1.88 13.48 18.04
N LEU A 318 -2.91 12.70 17.70
CA LEU A 318 -2.92 11.90 16.48
C LEU A 318 -3.19 12.78 15.24
N GLN A 319 -4.02 13.81 15.37
CA GLN A 319 -4.28 14.79 14.31
C GLN A 319 -3.00 15.57 13.94
N GLU A 320 -2.26 16.06 14.94
CA GLU A 320 -0.98 16.75 14.72
C GLU A 320 0.07 15.85 14.06
N GLN A 321 0.11 14.56 14.44
CA GLN A 321 1.04 13.58 13.84
C GLN A 321 0.72 13.23 12.40
N LEU A 322 -0.54 13.39 11.98
CA LEU A 322 -1.02 13.06 10.64
C LEU A 322 -1.37 14.31 9.81
N GLU A 323 -0.84 15.48 10.20
CA GLU A 323 -1.02 16.75 9.49
C GLU A 323 -2.49 17.07 9.18
N ASP A 324 -3.38 16.82 10.15
CA ASP A 324 -4.84 17.01 10.05
C ASP A 324 -5.54 16.14 8.97
N ASP A 325 -4.91 15.05 8.48
CA ASP A 325 -5.56 14.07 7.60
C ASP A 325 -6.58 13.23 8.39
N MET A 326 -7.82 13.74 8.45
CA MET A 326 -8.93 13.10 9.15
C MET A 326 -9.25 11.69 8.65
N SER A 327 -8.97 11.37 7.38
CA SER A 327 -9.18 10.03 6.83
C SER A 327 -8.12 9.05 7.36
N ALA A 328 -6.87 9.50 7.46
CA ALA A 328 -5.80 8.72 8.08
C ALA A 328 -6.02 8.54 9.59
N VAL A 329 -6.46 9.59 10.29
CA VAL A 329 -6.82 9.55 11.72
C VAL A 329 -7.92 8.50 11.97
N GLU A 330 -9.01 8.54 11.19
CA GLU A 330 -10.10 7.57 11.30
C GLU A 330 -9.63 6.14 11.05
N SER A 331 -8.75 5.93 10.07
CA SER A 331 -8.19 4.61 9.75
C SER A 331 -7.35 4.05 10.89
N VAL A 332 -6.48 4.88 11.49
CA VAL A 332 -5.62 4.48 12.62
C VAL A 332 -6.45 4.14 13.87
N LEU A 333 -7.46 4.96 14.19
CA LEU A 333 -8.35 4.70 15.33
C LEU A 333 -9.22 3.45 15.12
N THR A 334 -9.70 3.22 13.89
CA THR A 334 -10.44 2.00 13.54
C THR A 334 -9.58 0.75 13.73
N MET A 335 -8.33 0.80 13.28
CA MET A 335 -7.39 -0.31 13.44
C MET A 335 -7.07 -0.57 14.91
N PHE A 336 -6.86 0.49 15.70
CA PHE A 336 -6.63 0.37 17.15
C PHE A 336 -7.76 -0.38 17.85
N VAL A 337 -9.02 -0.01 17.59
CA VAL A 337 -10.18 -0.68 18.20
C VAL A 337 -10.27 -2.14 17.77
N ALA A 338 -10.09 -2.42 16.47
CA ALA A 338 -10.20 -3.77 15.93
C ALA A 338 -9.14 -4.73 16.50
N GLU A 339 -7.89 -4.27 16.60
CA GLU A 339 -6.76 -5.11 17.01
C GLU A 339 -6.67 -5.27 18.54
N HIS A 340 -7.01 -4.24 19.32
CA HIS A 340 -6.70 -4.22 20.76
C HIS A 340 -7.89 -4.49 21.69
N GLN A 341 -9.13 -4.58 21.19
CA GLN A 341 -10.30 -4.89 22.04
C GLN A 341 -10.18 -6.21 22.83
N GLY A 342 -9.39 -7.17 22.33
CA GLY A 342 -9.18 -8.48 22.95
C GLY A 342 -8.02 -8.54 23.95
N ASP A 343 -7.16 -7.52 24.00
CA ASP A 343 -5.87 -7.62 24.69
C ASP A 343 -6.01 -7.71 26.22
N GLY A 344 -7.11 -7.22 26.77
CA GLY A 344 -7.46 -7.41 28.17
C GLY A 344 -7.56 -8.88 28.58
N HIS A 345 -8.15 -9.72 27.73
CA HIS A 345 -8.28 -11.16 27.97
C HIS A 345 -6.97 -11.90 27.64
N ALA A 346 -6.23 -11.43 26.63
CA ALA A 346 -4.91 -11.98 26.31
C ALA A 346 -3.93 -11.78 27.47
N LEU A 347 -3.93 -10.61 28.12
CA LEU A 347 -3.10 -10.35 29.30
C LEU A 347 -3.45 -11.29 30.45
N GLU A 348 -4.75 -11.45 30.74
CA GLU A 348 -5.23 -12.35 31.81
C GLU A 348 -4.72 -13.78 31.60
N LYS A 349 -4.87 -14.30 30.38
CA LYS A 349 -4.39 -15.64 30.01
C LYS A 349 -2.87 -15.79 30.18
N HIS A 350 -2.08 -14.80 29.75
CA HIS A 350 -0.62 -14.86 29.90
C HIS A 350 -0.19 -14.79 31.36
N VAL A 351 -0.89 -14.02 32.20
CA VAL A 351 -0.63 -13.93 33.64
C VAL A 351 -0.99 -15.24 34.35
N GLU A 352 -2.15 -15.84 34.04
CA GLU A 352 -2.58 -17.13 34.60
C GLU A 352 -1.63 -18.28 34.23
N MET A 353 -1.11 -18.27 33.00
CA MET A 353 -0.16 -19.27 32.50
C MET A 353 1.29 -19.01 32.95
N GLY A 354 1.55 -17.93 33.68
CA GLY A 354 2.92 -17.56 34.12
C GLY A 354 3.84 -17.15 32.97
N GLU A 355 3.29 -16.76 31.82
CA GLU A 355 4.01 -16.40 30.60
C GLU A 355 4.49 -14.93 30.65
N ILE A 356 5.36 -14.61 31.62
CA ILE A 356 5.86 -13.26 31.90
C ILE A 356 6.42 -12.57 30.64
N ALA A 357 7.12 -13.31 29.78
CA ALA A 357 7.68 -12.79 28.54
C ALA A 357 6.60 -12.34 27.54
N ARG A 358 5.49 -13.10 27.42
CA ARG A 358 4.38 -12.74 26.51
C ARG A 358 3.54 -11.61 27.06
N ALA A 359 3.26 -11.61 28.36
CA ALA A 359 2.62 -10.49 29.05
C ALA A 359 3.43 -9.19 28.86
N ARG A 360 4.77 -9.27 28.93
CA ARG A 360 5.64 -8.12 28.72
C ARG A 360 5.60 -7.62 27.28
N SER A 361 5.65 -8.52 26.29
CA SER A 361 5.54 -8.12 24.88
C SER A 361 4.20 -7.44 24.59
N LEU A 362 3.10 -7.95 25.16
CA LEU A 362 1.79 -7.32 25.03
C LEU A 362 1.77 -5.90 25.60
N MET A 363 2.29 -5.71 26.82
CA MET A 363 2.38 -4.37 27.44
C MET A 363 3.30 -3.42 26.65
N HIS A 364 4.40 -3.92 26.10
CA HIS A 364 5.31 -3.13 25.28
C HIS A 364 4.63 -2.64 23.99
N ASN A 365 3.89 -3.52 23.31
CA ASN A 365 3.18 -3.18 22.09
C ASN A 365 2.06 -2.17 22.37
N LEU A 366 1.22 -2.42 23.38
CA LEU A 366 0.17 -1.48 23.76
C LEU A 366 0.71 -0.13 24.22
N LYS A 367 1.87 -0.07 24.88
CA LYS A 367 2.53 1.20 25.22
C LYS A 367 2.85 2.02 23.97
N GLY A 368 3.37 1.38 22.93
CA GLY A 368 3.69 2.05 21.67
C GLY A 368 2.45 2.59 20.97
N VAL A 369 1.42 1.75 20.84
CA VAL A 369 0.19 2.14 20.14
C VAL A 369 -0.62 3.18 20.91
N SER A 370 -0.75 3.03 22.24
CA SER A 370 -1.43 4.03 23.09
C SER A 370 -0.75 5.40 23.08
N GLY A 371 0.58 5.44 22.98
CA GLY A 371 1.32 6.70 22.83
C GLY A 371 1.07 7.39 21.49
N ASN A 372 0.99 6.63 20.40
CA ASN A 372 0.76 7.18 19.07
C ASN A 372 -0.64 7.74 18.90
N ILE A 373 -1.65 7.15 19.55
CA ILE A 373 -3.05 7.63 19.44
C ILE A 373 -3.42 8.68 20.49
N GLY A 374 -2.53 9.05 21.41
CA GLY A 374 -2.86 10.00 22.49
C GLY A 374 -3.67 9.42 23.65
N ALA A 375 -3.61 8.10 23.88
CA ALA A 375 -4.22 7.43 25.04
C ALA A 375 -3.25 7.39 26.23
N THR A 376 -2.97 8.56 26.80
CA THR A 376 -1.91 8.78 27.82
C THR A 376 -2.09 7.94 29.08
N ALA A 377 -3.31 7.81 29.59
CA ALA A 377 -3.60 6.99 30.77
C ALA A 377 -3.30 5.50 30.52
N LEU A 378 -3.62 4.99 29.32
CA LEU A 378 -3.31 3.61 28.92
C LEU A 378 -1.81 3.41 28.74
N GLN A 379 -1.12 4.39 28.13
CA GLN A 379 0.33 4.38 27.96
C GLN A 379 1.08 4.35 29.31
N ALA A 380 0.63 5.16 30.28
CA ALA A 380 1.21 5.22 31.62
C ALA A 380 1.05 3.88 32.34
N TYR A 381 -0.14 3.27 32.25
CA TYR A 381 -0.39 1.95 32.81
C TYR A 381 0.54 0.89 32.19
N CYS A 382 0.61 0.82 30.86
CA CYS A 382 1.47 -0.13 30.16
C CYS A 382 2.96 0.07 30.49
N THR A 383 3.40 1.31 30.68
CA THR A 383 4.77 1.63 31.10
C THR A 383 5.08 1.07 32.50
N SER A 384 4.16 1.25 33.45
CA SER A 384 4.31 0.71 34.81
C SER A 384 4.27 -0.81 34.81
N ALA A 385 3.33 -1.42 34.08
CA ALA A 385 3.19 -2.87 33.99
C ALA A 385 4.40 -3.54 33.32
N GLU A 386 4.94 -2.94 32.26
CA GLU A 386 6.16 -3.41 31.59
C GLU A 386 7.38 -3.37 32.53
N ALA A 387 7.50 -2.31 33.36
CA ALA A 387 8.58 -2.19 34.33
C ALA A 387 8.52 -3.31 35.40
N THR A 388 7.34 -3.57 35.97
CA THR A 388 7.11 -4.66 36.92
C THR A 388 7.45 -6.03 36.32
N LEU A 389 7.02 -6.29 35.10
CA LEU A 389 7.32 -7.54 34.39
C LEU A 389 8.81 -7.68 34.03
N ARG A 390 9.50 -6.57 33.77
CA ARG A 390 10.96 -6.56 33.51
C ARG A 390 11.76 -6.95 34.75
N GLU A 391 11.26 -6.62 35.95
CA GLU A 391 11.86 -7.01 37.23
C GLU A 391 11.53 -8.46 37.62
N GLY A 392 10.78 -9.19 36.79
CA GLY A 392 10.39 -10.57 37.02
C GLY A 392 9.26 -10.73 38.04
N MET A 393 8.61 -9.64 38.43
CA MET A 393 7.44 -9.67 39.30
C MET A 393 6.19 -9.96 38.48
N PRO A 394 5.33 -10.91 38.91
CA PRO A 394 4.06 -11.17 38.24
C PRO A 394 3.09 -10.01 38.47
N ILE A 395 2.25 -9.73 37.47
CA ILE A 395 1.11 -8.83 37.63
C ILE A 395 0.02 -9.59 38.37
N ASP A 396 -0.59 -8.98 39.39
CA ASP A 396 -1.70 -9.58 40.11
C ASP A 396 -3.02 -9.45 39.35
N LEU A 397 -3.96 -10.37 39.60
CA LEU A 397 -5.25 -10.41 38.91
C LEU A 397 -6.09 -9.12 39.12
N ALA A 398 -5.88 -8.39 40.22
CA ALA A 398 -6.57 -7.12 40.43
C ALA A 398 -6.07 -6.04 39.47
N SER A 399 -4.76 -5.95 39.25
CA SER A 399 -4.16 -5.09 38.22
C SER A 399 -4.61 -5.48 36.81
N VAL A 400 -4.70 -6.78 36.49
CA VAL A 400 -5.25 -7.24 35.19
C VAL A 400 -6.69 -6.74 34.97
N LYS A 401 -7.55 -6.80 36.00
CA LYS A 401 -8.91 -6.25 35.90
C LYS A 401 -8.94 -4.73 35.74
N GLN A 402 -8.01 -4.03 36.37
CA GLN A 402 -7.85 -2.58 36.17
C GLN A 402 -7.44 -2.25 34.74
N PHE A 403 -6.51 -3.01 34.16
CA PHE A 403 -6.12 -2.90 32.75
C PHE A 403 -7.32 -3.10 31.82
N GLN A 404 -8.09 -4.19 32.01
CA GLN A 404 -9.28 -4.47 31.21
C GLN A 404 -10.29 -3.32 31.24
N LYS A 405 -10.54 -2.77 32.43
CA LYS A 405 -11.43 -1.61 32.60
C LYS A 405 -10.88 -0.36 31.89
N LEU A 406 -9.60 -0.06 32.06
CA LEU A 406 -8.96 1.09 31.44
C LEU A 406 -8.95 1.01 29.91
N LEU A 407 -8.61 -0.16 29.35
CA LEU A 407 -8.65 -0.43 27.93
C LEU A 407 -10.07 -0.27 27.35
N SER A 408 -11.08 -0.81 28.04
CA SER A 408 -12.48 -0.66 27.63
C SER A 408 -12.94 0.81 27.63
N LEU A 409 -12.59 1.58 28.66
CA LEU A 409 -12.91 3.01 28.74
C LEU A 409 -12.18 3.82 27.67
N THR A 410 -10.93 3.47 27.34
CA THR A 410 -10.14 4.11 26.28
C THR A 410 -10.79 3.86 24.91
N ILE A 411 -11.17 2.62 24.62
CA ILE A 411 -11.86 2.26 23.37
C ILE A 411 -13.20 3.01 23.23
N GLN A 412 -13.95 3.13 24.33
CA GLN A 412 -15.20 3.91 24.32
C GLN A 412 -14.96 5.40 24.06
N ALA A 413 -13.90 5.97 24.61
CA ALA A 413 -13.52 7.36 24.35
C ALA A 413 -13.13 7.57 22.88
N VAL A 414 -12.34 6.66 22.29
CA VAL A 414 -11.96 6.67 20.88
C VAL A 414 -13.18 6.59 19.96
N LEU A 415 -14.08 5.63 20.20
CA LEU A 415 -15.29 5.48 19.38
C LEU A 415 -16.21 6.70 19.45
N LYS A 416 -16.32 7.33 20.63
CA LYS A 416 -17.09 8.56 20.80
C LYS A 416 -16.49 9.74 20.04
N ASP A 417 -15.16 9.86 20.03
CA ASP A 417 -14.45 10.92 19.31
C ASP A 417 -14.57 10.75 17.78
N MET A 418 -14.48 9.52 17.27
CA MET A 418 -14.74 9.20 15.86
C MET A 418 -16.18 9.59 15.45
N GLU A 419 -17.18 9.32 16.30
CA GLU A 419 -18.58 9.68 16.02
C GLU A 419 -18.80 11.20 16.04
N GLN A 420 -18.11 11.94 16.92
CA GLN A 420 -18.16 13.39 16.98
C GLN A 420 -17.48 14.04 15.77
N SER A 421 -16.32 13.53 15.36
CA SER A 421 -15.62 13.98 14.15
C SER A 421 -16.48 13.78 12.90
N HIS A 422 -17.16 12.64 12.77
CA HIS A 422 -18.05 12.37 11.63
C HIS A 422 -19.26 13.31 11.56
N LYS A 423 -19.84 13.70 12.71
CA LYS A 423 -20.95 14.68 12.77
C LYS A 423 -20.53 16.09 12.39
N THR A 424 -19.25 16.44 12.57
CA THR A 424 -18.72 17.78 12.28
C THR A 424 -18.34 17.95 10.81
N THR A 425 -18.00 16.85 10.12
CA THR A 425 -17.66 16.84 8.68
C THR A 425 -18.88 16.75 7.76
N VAL A 426 -20.02 16.28 8.27
CA VAL A 426 -21.27 16.07 7.50
C VAL A 426 -22.29 17.22 7.69
N SER A 427 -22.09 18.09 8.69
CA SER A 427 -22.86 19.34 8.88
C SER A 427 -22.17 20.52 8.21
#